data_AF-A0AAP5H8H2-F1
#
_entry.id   AF-A0AAP5H8H2-F1
#
_cell.length_a   1.000
_cell.length_b   1.000
_cell.length_c   1.000
_cell.angle_alpha   90.00
_cell.angle_beta   90.00
_cell.angle_gamma   90.00
#
_symmetry.space_group_name_H-M   'P 1'
#
loop_
_entity.id
_entity.type
_entity.pdbx_description
1 polymer ?
#
loop_
_entity_poly.entity_id
_entity_poly.type
_entity_poly.pdbx_seq_one_letter_code
_entity_poly.pdbx_strand_id
1 'polypeptide(L)'
;MLRLKNFTRNQKGGAAILFAVSATVMIGFGAMAVDVGNFFYEKRKLQTANDLAALAAASDLPRAQAAAQSSTTQNGFPGSTIQVLQTGVYTPDPKQAPNARFVPSSVATANAVRIDMRTTAPLLLGRVLASSSTTTPMPGSPPRPGASTAVASISSGDVPIGSSAIAFQDAQASFAVGSRLLRLDGGLLNSLLGGLLGGGVSLSVMDYDALVKARVDLFDFSKRLATRLNLTAATYDDVLKADARLGDVLAAIVDASRDHDTRNHAATLALSRLAAASASGLPVKLSSLVSFGPAGDKPLSGPKPLAASLTALDIVSAVAQIANGNRQIDVGLNLNLPGIAAASLKLGIGERPVGTSLVRVGRAGSSVHTAQTRLLLTVDLVGSGAASVVRVPLYLELASATARLTGIQCAPGNVSTSRVTLGVTPALVDAWIGQVSMAEFNNFSRAPNPPAATLVNAAGLAKVTGRAHVTMTNLSEAAVSFSYPEIQRGDKKTTSTQNFVATLLGRLVGDLELRVEALGLGLGLPGLDGLVSGVIANAATPLDQILNGVLGTLGIGLGQADSWVTGVRCGGAVLVR
;
A
#
# COMPACT_ATOMS: atom_id res chain seq x y z
N MET A 1 -82.54 -52.91 34.95
CA MET A 1 -82.53 -52.11 33.69
C MET A 1 -82.22 -50.61 33.87
N LEU A 2 -82.61 -49.93 34.97
CA LEU A 2 -82.30 -48.49 35.15
C LEU A 2 -80.80 -48.14 35.27
N ARG A 3 -79.96 -49.03 35.82
CA ARG A 3 -78.51 -48.79 35.96
C ARG A 3 -77.74 -48.75 34.63
N LEU A 4 -78.15 -49.53 33.62
CA LEU A 4 -77.49 -49.56 32.30
C LEU A 4 -77.82 -48.31 31.47
N LYS A 5 -79.06 -47.80 31.56
CA LYS A 5 -79.48 -46.52 30.93
C LYS A 5 -78.77 -45.30 31.53
N ASN A 6 -78.38 -45.35 32.81
CA ASN A 6 -77.60 -44.28 33.44
C ASN A 6 -76.11 -44.34 33.06
N PHE A 7 -75.56 -45.51 32.72
CA PHE A 7 -74.17 -45.66 32.28
C PHE A 7 -73.95 -45.13 30.85
N THR A 8 -74.88 -45.42 29.93
CA THR A 8 -74.83 -44.92 28.53
C THR A 8 -75.09 -43.42 28.40
N ARG A 9 -75.68 -42.79 29.43
CA ARG A 9 -75.96 -41.35 29.50
C ARG A 9 -74.91 -40.58 30.31
N ASN A 10 -73.91 -41.26 30.87
CA ASN A 10 -72.89 -40.66 31.72
C ASN A 10 -71.72 -40.10 30.89
N GLN A 11 -71.83 -38.84 30.47
CA GLN A 11 -70.78 -38.14 29.71
C GLN A 11 -69.62 -37.60 30.59
N LYS A 12 -69.62 -37.88 31.89
CA LYS A 12 -68.64 -37.34 32.86
C LYS A 12 -67.18 -37.79 32.61
N GLY A 13 -66.94 -38.76 31.73
CA GLY A 13 -65.59 -39.21 31.32
C GLY A 13 -65.00 -38.51 30.09
N GLY A 14 -65.84 -37.86 29.25
CA GLY A 14 -65.36 -37.22 28.01
C GLY A 14 -64.43 -36.04 28.28
N ALA A 15 -64.71 -35.27 29.34
CA ALA A 15 -63.84 -34.18 29.79
C ALA A 15 -62.46 -34.69 30.25
N ALA A 16 -62.39 -35.86 30.89
CA ALA A 16 -61.12 -36.45 31.33
C ALA A 16 -60.27 -36.90 30.13
N ILE A 17 -60.89 -37.45 29.08
CA ILE A 17 -60.19 -37.84 27.85
C ILE A 17 -59.69 -36.60 27.09
N LEU A 18 -60.54 -35.58 26.92
CA LEU A 18 -60.15 -34.32 26.28
C LEU A 18 -59.04 -33.61 27.06
N PHE A 19 -59.13 -33.60 28.39
CA PHE A 19 -58.09 -33.06 29.26
C PHE A 19 -56.78 -33.84 29.11
N ALA A 20 -56.82 -35.17 29.15
CA ALA A 20 -55.62 -36.00 28.98
C ALA A 20 -54.92 -35.75 27.63
N VAL A 21 -55.70 -35.68 26.54
CA VAL A 21 -55.16 -35.38 25.20
C VAL A 21 -54.59 -33.96 25.15
N SER A 22 -55.33 -32.95 25.63
CA SER A 22 -54.90 -31.55 25.62
C SER A 22 -53.67 -31.30 26.49
N ALA A 23 -53.63 -31.91 27.68
CA ALA A 23 -52.49 -31.84 28.59
C ALA A 23 -51.25 -32.50 27.98
N THR A 24 -51.41 -33.66 27.33
CA THR A 24 -50.31 -34.33 26.62
C THR A 24 -49.76 -33.47 25.49
N VAL A 25 -50.63 -32.83 24.71
CA VAL A 25 -50.23 -31.91 23.63
C VAL A 25 -49.51 -30.69 24.20
N MET A 26 -50.02 -30.07 25.27
CA MET A 26 -49.38 -28.93 25.94
C MET A 26 -48.00 -29.28 26.51
N ILE A 27 -47.88 -30.46 27.15
CA ILE A 27 -46.59 -30.97 27.64
C ILE A 27 -45.63 -31.22 26.48
N GLY A 28 -46.13 -31.76 25.35
CA GLY A 28 -45.34 -31.98 24.14
C GLY A 28 -44.78 -30.68 23.56
N PHE A 29 -45.60 -29.63 23.43
CA PHE A 29 -45.13 -28.31 23.00
C PHE A 29 -44.19 -27.66 24.02
N GLY A 30 -44.44 -27.83 25.32
CA GLY A 30 -43.55 -27.36 26.38
C GLY A 30 -42.17 -28.02 26.30
N ALA A 31 -42.12 -29.34 26.09
CA ALA A 31 -40.89 -30.09 25.90
C ALA A 31 -40.11 -29.58 24.68
N MET A 32 -40.79 -29.39 23.55
CA MET A 32 -40.19 -28.83 22.33
C MET A 32 -39.63 -27.42 22.56
N ALA A 33 -40.37 -26.55 23.25
CA ALA A 33 -39.93 -25.19 23.53
C ALA A 33 -38.65 -25.17 24.38
N VAL A 34 -38.55 -26.04 25.40
CA VAL A 34 -37.35 -26.18 26.25
C VAL A 34 -36.16 -26.69 25.44
N ASP A 35 -36.36 -27.70 24.60
CA ASP A 35 -35.29 -28.27 23.77
C ASP A 35 -34.76 -27.28 22.73
N VAL A 36 -35.66 -26.57 22.03
CA VAL A 36 -35.28 -25.51 21.10
C VAL A 36 -34.51 -24.42 21.85
N GLY A 37 -34.96 -24.02 23.03
CA GLY A 37 -34.24 -23.11 23.91
C GLY A 37 -32.83 -23.60 24.24
N ASN A 38 -32.68 -24.87 24.58
CA ASN A 38 -31.38 -25.50 24.85
C ASN A 38 -30.45 -25.48 23.63
N PHE A 39 -30.98 -25.73 22.43
CA PHE A 39 -30.18 -25.68 21.20
C PHE A 39 -29.66 -24.28 20.89
N PHE A 40 -30.48 -23.25 21.06
CA PHE A 40 -30.04 -21.87 20.89
C PHE A 40 -29.00 -21.47 21.95
N TYR A 41 -29.18 -21.92 23.19
CA TYR A 41 -28.22 -21.70 24.27
C TYR A 41 -26.86 -22.35 23.96
N GLU A 42 -26.84 -23.64 23.64
CA GLU A 42 -25.60 -24.37 23.30
C GLU A 42 -24.94 -23.83 22.02
N LYS A 43 -25.74 -23.44 21.01
CA LYS A 43 -25.21 -22.79 19.80
C LYS A 43 -24.53 -21.45 20.13
N ARG A 44 -25.11 -20.64 21.01
CA ARG A 44 -24.52 -19.36 21.42
C ARG A 44 -23.25 -19.56 22.24
N LYS A 45 -23.23 -20.56 23.11
CA LYS A 45 -22.03 -20.96 23.88
C LYS A 45 -20.91 -21.44 22.95
N LEU A 46 -21.25 -22.29 21.97
CA LEU A 46 -20.32 -22.76 20.94
C LEU A 46 -19.80 -21.62 20.05
N GLN A 47 -20.66 -20.68 19.63
CA GLN A 47 -20.23 -19.52 18.86
C GLN A 47 -19.26 -18.66 19.67
N THR A 48 -19.54 -18.40 20.95
CA THR A 48 -18.66 -17.61 21.82
C THR A 48 -17.29 -18.28 21.96
N ALA A 49 -17.25 -19.59 22.15
CA ALA A 49 -15.99 -20.35 22.20
C ALA A 49 -15.25 -20.31 20.85
N ASN A 50 -15.97 -20.38 19.73
CA ASN A 50 -15.38 -20.33 18.40
C ASN A 50 -14.81 -18.93 18.08
N ASP A 51 -15.53 -17.87 18.43
CA ASP A 51 -15.09 -16.49 18.28
C ASP A 51 -13.79 -16.24 19.07
N LEU A 52 -13.72 -16.72 20.32
CA LEU A 52 -12.50 -16.65 21.15
C LEU A 52 -11.35 -17.50 20.59
N ALA A 53 -11.66 -18.67 20.03
CA ALA A 53 -10.66 -19.51 19.38
C ALA A 53 -10.12 -18.85 18.10
N ALA A 54 -10.98 -18.23 17.29
CA ALA A 54 -10.59 -17.52 16.09
C ALA A 54 -9.71 -16.30 16.44
N LEU A 55 -10.08 -15.51 17.45
CA LEU A 55 -9.27 -14.39 17.94
C LEU A 55 -7.90 -14.84 18.44
N ALA A 56 -7.84 -15.92 19.22
CA ALA A 56 -6.58 -16.48 19.70
C ALA A 56 -5.69 -16.96 18.53
N ALA A 57 -6.29 -17.69 17.58
CA ALA A 57 -5.59 -18.21 16.41
C ALA A 57 -5.06 -17.09 15.49
N ALA A 58 -5.87 -16.06 15.24
CA ALA A 58 -5.46 -14.92 14.41
C ALA A 58 -4.41 -14.03 15.10
N SER A 59 -4.32 -14.06 16.43
CA SER A 59 -3.28 -13.34 17.18
C SER A 59 -1.89 -13.98 17.06
N ASP A 60 -1.83 -15.28 16.73
CA ASP A 60 -0.60 -16.04 16.54
C ASP A 60 -0.76 -17.03 15.38
N LEU A 61 -0.73 -16.51 14.15
CA LEU A 61 -0.91 -17.29 12.93
C LEU A 61 0.10 -18.44 12.77
N PRO A 62 1.40 -18.29 13.10
CA PRO A 62 2.35 -19.40 13.09
C PRO A 62 1.94 -20.58 13.98
N ARG A 63 1.23 -20.32 15.09
CA ARG A 63 0.75 -21.34 16.04
C ARG A 63 -0.78 -21.38 16.11
N ALA A 64 -1.46 -21.04 15.03
CA ALA A 64 -2.92 -20.87 14.99
C ALA A 64 -3.68 -22.07 15.57
N GLN A 65 -3.29 -23.30 15.19
CA GLN A 65 -3.92 -24.52 15.66
C GLN A 65 -3.82 -24.69 17.18
N ALA A 66 -2.62 -24.50 17.74
CA ALA A 66 -2.38 -24.65 19.17
C ALA A 66 -3.10 -23.56 19.98
N ALA A 67 -3.09 -22.31 19.48
CA ALA A 67 -3.79 -21.19 20.09
C ALA A 67 -5.33 -21.39 20.08
N ALA A 68 -5.88 -21.86 18.96
CA ALA A 68 -7.30 -22.21 18.85
C ALA A 68 -7.69 -23.29 19.86
N GLN A 69 -6.96 -24.42 19.88
CA GLN A 69 -7.26 -25.55 20.77
C GLN A 69 -7.16 -25.17 22.25
N SER A 70 -6.13 -24.39 22.63
CA SER A 70 -5.99 -23.87 23.99
C SER A 70 -7.18 -22.99 24.38
N SER A 71 -7.59 -22.06 23.51
CA SER A 71 -8.76 -21.22 23.73
C SER A 71 -10.06 -22.02 23.82
N THR A 72 -10.27 -23.01 22.93
CA THR A 72 -11.46 -23.87 22.93
C THR A 72 -11.58 -24.69 24.22
N THR A 73 -10.47 -25.29 24.68
CA THR A 73 -10.43 -26.08 25.92
C THR A 73 -10.67 -25.24 27.16
N GLN A 74 -10.12 -24.03 27.23
CA GLN A 74 -10.41 -23.08 28.31
C GLN A 74 -11.87 -22.62 28.34
N ASN A 75 -12.57 -22.66 27.19
CA ASN A 75 -13.99 -22.32 27.07
C ASN A 75 -14.93 -23.53 27.21
N GLY A 76 -14.43 -24.67 27.72
CA GLY A 76 -15.23 -25.83 28.08
C GLY A 76 -15.60 -26.76 26.92
N PHE A 77 -14.90 -26.68 25.78
CA PHE A 77 -15.07 -27.59 24.65
C PHE A 77 -13.75 -28.33 24.34
N PRO A 78 -13.78 -29.62 24.00
CA PRO A 78 -12.57 -30.34 23.62
C PRO A 78 -11.99 -29.80 22.30
N GLY A 79 -10.67 -29.93 22.11
CA GLY A 79 -10.03 -29.51 20.86
C GLY A 79 -10.56 -30.21 19.59
N SER A 80 -11.17 -31.40 19.74
CA SER A 80 -11.85 -32.14 18.67
C SER A 80 -13.13 -31.48 18.17
N THR A 81 -13.66 -30.49 18.89
CA THR A 81 -14.79 -29.67 18.44
C THR A 81 -14.41 -28.82 17.23
N ILE A 82 -13.13 -28.46 17.05
CA ILE A 82 -12.61 -27.81 15.85
C ILE A 82 -12.55 -28.83 14.72
N GLN A 83 -13.41 -28.66 13.71
CA GLN A 83 -13.47 -29.54 12.54
C GLN A 83 -12.62 -29.00 11.40
N VAL A 84 -12.59 -27.68 11.23
CA VAL A 84 -11.79 -27.00 10.22
C VAL A 84 -11.09 -25.83 10.86
N LEU A 85 -9.78 -25.72 10.61
CA LEU A 85 -9.01 -24.51 10.83
C LEU A 85 -8.24 -24.22 9.54
N GLN A 86 -8.50 -23.04 8.97
CA GLN A 86 -7.92 -22.65 7.69
C GLN A 86 -7.32 -21.26 7.80
N THR A 87 -6.04 -21.12 7.48
CA THR A 87 -5.39 -19.81 7.34
C THR A 87 -5.68 -19.19 5.99
N GLY A 88 -5.71 -17.87 5.93
CA GLY A 88 -5.96 -17.14 4.69
C GLY A 88 -5.66 -15.66 4.78
N VAL A 89 -5.91 -14.97 3.66
CA VAL A 89 -5.91 -13.52 3.58
C VAL A 89 -7.34 -13.02 3.64
N TYR A 90 -7.66 -12.24 4.67
CA TYR A 90 -8.88 -11.46 4.78
C TYR A 90 -8.66 -10.02 4.32
N THR A 91 -9.44 -9.57 3.34
CA THR A 91 -9.46 -8.20 2.83
C THR A 91 -10.81 -7.54 3.17
N PRO A 92 -10.85 -6.58 4.10
CA PRO A 92 -12.08 -5.89 4.51
C PRO A 92 -12.50 -4.81 3.49
N ASP A 93 -12.74 -5.22 2.24
CA ASP A 93 -13.21 -4.34 1.17
C ASP A 93 -14.74 -4.45 1.04
N PRO A 94 -15.50 -3.38 1.33
CA PRO A 94 -16.95 -3.40 1.20
C PRO A 94 -17.43 -3.64 -0.23
N LYS A 95 -16.58 -3.37 -1.24
CA LYS A 95 -16.90 -3.60 -2.66
C LYS A 95 -16.82 -5.07 -3.07
N GLN A 96 -16.15 -5.91 -2.28
CA GLN A 96 -16.07 -7.34 -2.51
C GLN A 96 -17.23 -8.06 -1.81
N ALA A 97 -17.76 -9.11 -2.45
CA ALA A 97 -18.76 -9.99 -1.84
C ALA A 97 -18.20 -10.65 -0.57
N PRO A 98 -19.00 -10.86 0.50
CA PRO A 98 -18.50 -11.36 1.79
C PRO A 98 -17.67 -12.66 1.70
N ASN A 99 -18.06 -13.59 0.82
CA ASN A 99 -17.35 -14.85 0.59
C ASN A 99 -16.02 -14.70 -0.16
N ALA A 100 -15.84 -13.63 -0.93
CA ALA A 100 -14.59 -13.33 -1.64
C ALA A 100 -13.56 -12.62 -0.74
N ARG A 101 -13.98 -12.12 0.42
CA ARG A 101 -13.10 -11.36 1.32
C ARG A 101 -12.09 -12.24 2.05
N PHE A 102 -12.36 -13.54 2.23
CA PHE A 102 -11.41 -14.50 2.80
C PHE A 102 -10.94 -15.47 1.72
N VAL A 103 -9.64 -15.45 1.42
CA VAL A 103 -9.03 -16.36 0.45
C VAL A 103 -8.01 -17.25 1.18
N PRO A 104 -8.15 -18.59 1.13
CA PRO A 104 -7.19 -19.49 1.74
C PRO A 104 -5.76 -19.25 1.25
N SER A 105 -4.80 -19.29 2.16
CA SER A 105 -3.39 -19.08 1.86
C SER A 105 -2.50 -19.80 2.86
N SER A 106 -1.22 -19.96 2.51
CA SER A 106 -0.21 -20.48 3.43
C SER A 106 -0.06 -19.57 4.65
N VAL A 107 0.32 -20.14 5.79
CA VAL A 107 0.58 -19.40 7.04
C VAL A 107 1.56 -18.24 6.84
N ALA A 108 2.55 -18.39 5.95
CA ALA A 108 3.57 -17.37 5.68
C ALA A 108 3.00 -16.05 5.11
N THR A 109 1.86 -16.12 4.44
CA THR A 109 1.20 -14.97 3.80
C THR A 109 -0.18 -14.67 4.38
N ALA A 110 -0.66 -15.49 5.31
CA ALA A 110 -1.96 -15.34 5.95
C ALA A 110 -1.96 -14.12 6.88
N ASN A 111 -3.12 -13.46 6.99
CA ASN A 111 -3.42 -12.47 8.02
C ASN A 111 -4.68 -12.85 8.82
N ALA A 112 -5.32 -13.99 8.50
CA ALA A 112 -6.61 -14.39 9.03
C ALA A 112 -6.72 -15.90 9.20
N VAL A 113 -7.67 -16.30 10.02
CA VAL A 113 -8.06 -17.69 10.26
C VAL A 113 -9.58 -17.80 10.21
N ARG A 114 -10.05 -18.86 9.55
CA ARG A 114 -11.43 -19.36 9.63
C ARG A 114 -11.45 -20.63 10.45
N ILE A 115 -12.37 -20.71 11.42
CA ILE A 115 -12.58 -21.89 12.25
C ILE A 115 -14.04 -22.33 12.15
N ASP A 116 -14.26 -23.59 11.80
CA ASP A 116 -15.57 -24.24 11.90
C ASP A 116 -15.55 -25.23 13.07
N MET A 117 -16.48 -25.05 14.00
CA MET A 117 -16.66 -25.93 15.15
C MET A 117 -17.97 -26.73 15.04
N ARG A 118 -17.97 -27.97 15.51
CA ARG A 118 -19.17 -28.81 15.64
C ARG A 118 -19.20 -29.58 16.95
N THR A 119 -20.37 -29.64 17.56
CA THR A 119 -20.67 -30.46 18.75
C THR A 119 -22.11 -30.96 18.68
N THR A 120 -22.50 -31.86 19.58
CA THR A 120 -23.90 -32.26 19.76
C THR A 120 -24.53 -31.52 20.94
N ALA A 121 -25.81 -31.16 20.80
CA ALA A 121 -26.64 -30.65 21.87
C ALA A 121 -27.71 -31.69 22.22
N PRO A 122 -27.83 -32.11 23.49
CA PRO A 122 -28.80 -33.14 23.86
C PRO A 122 -30.24 -32.57 23.87
N LEU A 123 -31.21 -33.35 23.41
CA LEU A 123 -32.62 -33.14 23.74
C LEU A 123 -32.82 -33.38 25.24
N LEU A 124 -33.40 -32.42 25.97
CA LEU A 124 -33.66 -32.51 27.41
C LEU A 124 -34.98 -33.25 27.68
N LEU A 125 -36.09 -32.79 27.10
CA LEU A 125 -37.43 -33.32 27.38
C LEU A 125 -38.01 -34.12 26.22
N GLY A 126 -37.74 -33.72 24.98
CA GLY A 126 -38.17 -34.39 23.75
C GLY A 126 -37.53 -35.76 23.53
N ARG A 127 -36.49 -36.10 24.29
CA ARG A 127 -35.91 -37.46 24.30
C ARG A 127 -36.95 -38.53 24.64
N VAL A 128 -37.93 -38.20 25.48
CA VAL A 128 -39.03 -39.11 25.88
C VAL A 128 -40.04 -39.30 24.74
N LEU A 129 -40.19 -38.29 23.88
CA LEU A 129 -41.04 -38.36 22.69
C LEU A 129 -40.33 -39.00 21.49
N ALA A 130 -39.00 -38.93 21.46
CA ALA A 130 -38.13 -39.50 20.43
C ALA A 130 -37.64 -40.93 20.75
N SER A 131 -38.11 -41.53 21.86
CA SER A 131 -37.72 -42.88 22.25
C SER A 131 -38.15 -43.89 21.17
N SER A 132 -37.21 -44.71 20.71
CA SER A 132 -37.50 -45.81 19.79
C SER A 132 -37.50 -47.12 20.55
N SER A 133 -38.43 -48.03 20.22
CA SER A 133 -38.44 -49.38 20.81
C SER A 133 -37.60 -50.32 19.94
N THR A 134 -36.50 -50.83 20.51
CA THR A 134 -35.74 -51.90 19.87
C THR A 134 -36.20 -53.21 20.48
N THR A 135 -36.61 -54.17 19.65
CA THR A 135 -36.95 -55.52 20.11
C THR A 135 -35.67 -56.35 20.21
N THR A 136 -35.31 -56.77 21.42
CA THR A 136 -34.20 -57.71 21.63
C THR A 136 -34.75 -59.12 21.88
N PRO A 137 -34.13 -60.17 21.29
CA PRO A 137 -34.48 -61.56 21.62
C PRO A 137 -34.14 -61.86 23.07
N MET A 138 -35.01 -62.58 23.79
CA MET A 138 -34.70 -63.01 25.16
C MET A 138 -33.47 -63.93 25.18
N PRO A 139 -32.53 -63.76 26.15
CA PRO A 139 -31.40 -64.66 26.28
C PRO A 139 -31.88 -66.05 26.72
N GLY A 140 -31.57 -67.08 25.92
CA GLY A 140 -31.80 -68.50 26.26
C GLY A 140 -33.07 -69.14 25.68
N SER A 141 -33.86 -68.45 24.85
CA SER A 141 -35.06 -69.03 24.22
C SER A 141 -34.86 -69.35 22.72
N PRO A 142 -35.30 -70.52 22.22
CA PRO A 142 -35.29 -70.83 20.79
C PRO A 142 -36.25 -69.89 20.01
N PRO A 143 -35.98 -69.62 18.71
CA PRO A 143 -36.70 -68.61 17.95
C PRO A 143 -38.18 -69.00 17.77
N ARG A 144 -39.06 -68.44 18.60
CA ARG A 144 -40.51 -68.48 18.44
C ARG A 144 -41.02 -67.11 17.97
N PRO A 145 -41.97 -67.04 17.02
CA PRO A 145 -42.64 -65.79 16.69
C PRO A 145 -43.37 -65.27 17.94
N GLY A 146 -42.94 -64.12 18.48
CA GLY A 146 -43.57 -63.46 19.63
C GLY A 146 -42.76 -63.38 20.93
N ALA A 147 -41.53 -63.93 20.98
CA ALA A 147 -40.65 -63.84 22.16
C ALA A 147 -39.60 -62.71 22.02
N SER A 148 -40.06 -61.46 21.91
CA SER A 148 -39.20 -60.27 21.91
C SER A 148 -39.62 -59.31 23.02
N THR A 149 -38.64 -58.80 23.76
CA THR A 149 -38.87 -57.70 24.72
C THR A 149 -38.54 -56.38 24.04
N ALA A 150 -39.53 -55.50 23.98
CA ALA A 150 -39.32 -54.12 23.54
C ALA A 150 -38.60 -53.35 24.65
N VAL A 151 -37.34 -53.02 24.42
CA VAL A 151 -36.59 -52.08 25.27
C VAL A 151 -36.68 -50.71 24.61
N ALA A 152 -37.17 -49.72 25.37
CA ALA A 152 -37.19 -48.33 24.92
C ALA A 152 -35.76 -47.77 24.99
N SER A 153 -35.21 -47.45 23.82
CA SER A 153 -33.92 -46.80 23.66
C SER A 153 -34.12 -45.28 23.63
N ILE A 154 -33.55 -44.59 24.62
CA ILE A 154 -33.60 -43.12 24.77
C ILE A 154 -32.27 -42.47 24.29
N SER A 155 -31.41 -43.24 23.59
CA SER A 155 -30.04 -42.82 23.26
C SER A 155 -29.91 -41.92 22.04
N SER A 156 -30.95 -41.79 21.22
CA SER A 156 -30.93 -41.05 19.95
C SER A 156 -31.68 -39.73 20.09
N GLY A 157 -31.01 -38.72 20.65
CA GLY A 157 -31.59 -37.38 20.81
C GLY A 157 -30.59 -36.23 20.71
N ASP A 158 -29.36 -36.50 20.30
CA ASP A 158 -28.32 -35.48 20.15
C ASP A 158 -28.44 -34.78 18.80
N VAL A 159 -28.55 -33.46 18.80
CA VAL A 159 -28.65 -32.65 17.58
C VAL A 159 -27.29 -32.02 17.27
N PRO A 160 -26.72 -32.25 16.07
CA PRO A 160 -25.47 -31.61 15.70
C PRO A 160 -25.69 -30.09 15.55
N ILE A 161 -24.89 -29.32 16.26
CA ILE A 161 -24.81 -27.87 16.14
C ILE A 161 -23.42 -27.47 15.66
N GLY A 162 -23.35 -26.37 14.94
CA GLY A 162 -22.08 -25.85 14.44
C GLY A 162 -22.02 -24.33 14.45
N SER A 163 -20.79 -23.83 14.46
CA SER A 163 -20.47 -22.41 14.37
C SER A 163 -19.30 -22.21 13.39
N SER A 164 -19.25 -21.03 12.78
CA SER A 164 -18.12 -20.58 11.97
C SER A 164 -17.70 -19.21 12.48
N ALA A 165 -16.41 -18.98 12.59
CA ALA A 165 -15.84 -17.69 12.97
C ALA A 165 -14.65 -17.39 12.07
N ILE A 166 -14.53 -16.13 11.65
CA ILE A 166 -13.33 -15.62 10.97
C ILE A 166 -12.77 -14.49 11.83
N ALA A 167 -11.48 -14.58 12.13
CA ALA A 167 -10.75 -13.49 12.76
C ALA A 167 -9.52 -13.16 11.92
N PHE A 168 -9.14 -11.89 11.90
CA PHE A 168 -7.94 -11.43 11.22
C PHE A 168 -7.11 -10.53 12.13
N GLN A 169 -5.81 -10.54 11.89
CA GLN A 169 -4.87 -9.64 12.57
C GLN A 169 -4.90 -8.28 11.88
N ASP A 170 -5.33 -7.23 12.60
CA ASP A 170 -5.32 -5.86 12.09
C ASP A 170 -3.90 -5.26 12.14
N ALA A 171 -3.02 -5.81 11.32
CA ALA A 171 -1.66 -5.33 11.14
C ALA A 171 -1.63 -4.19 10.11
N GLN A 172 -0.96 -3.10 10.46
CA GLN A 172 -0.83 -1.90 9.63
C GLN A 172 0.62 -1.44 9.59
N ALA A 173 1.03 -0.83 8.49
CA ALA A 173 2.34 -0.20 8.37
C ALA A 173 2.21 1.14 7.65
N SER A 174 3.12 2.05 7.96
CA SER A 174 3.33 3.29 7.22
C SER A 174 4.56 3.12 6.33
N PHE A 175 4.40 3.37 5.05
CA PHE A 175 5.45 3.15 4.06
C PHE A 175 5.35 4.15 2.92
N ALA A 176 6.47 4.33 2.24
CA ALA A 176 6.61 5.29 1.17
C ALA A 176 7.50 4.74 0.06
N VAL A 177 7.33 5.33 -1.12
CA VAL A 177 8.19 5.10 -2.28
C VAL A 177 8.66 6.45 -2.80
N GLY A 178 9.89 6.51 -3.25
CA GLY A 178 10.45 7.74 -3.77
C GLY A 178 11.84 7.56 -4.30
N SER A 179 12.56 8.65 -4.19
CA SER A 179 13.81 8.94 -4.87
C SER A 179 14.79 9.42 -3.81
N ARG A 180 15.94 8.74 -3.64
CA ARG A 180 16.98 9.15 -2.68
C ARG A 180 17.93 10.16 -3.31
N LEU A 181 18.17 11.26 -2.61
CA LEU A 181 19.26 12.18 -2.92
C LEU A 181 20.61 11.44 -2.93
N LEU A 182 21.21 11.37 -4.12
CA LEU A 182 22.51 10.75 -4.33
C LEU A 182 23.65 11.72 -4.05
N ARG A 183 23.40 13.02 -4.24
CA ARG A 183 24.40 14.07 -4.12
C ARG A 183 23.77 15.37 -3.62
N LEU A 184 24.45 16.04 -2.71
CA LEU A 184 24.09 17.38 -2.24
C LEU A 184 24.90 18.41 -3.03
N ASP A 185 24.23 19.09 -3.95
CA ASP A 185 24.77 20.24 -4.68
C ASP A 185 23.91 21.47 -4.36
N GLY A 186 24.39 22.32 -3.46
CA GLY A 186 23.59 23.44 -2.95
C GLY A 186 23.11 24.38 -4.05
N GLY A 187 23.91 24.61 -5.09
CA GLY A 187 23.55 25.50 -6.20
C GLY A 187 22.38 24.95 -7.01
N LEU A 188 22.50 23.71 -7.49
CA LEU A 188 21.46 23.08 -8.32
C LEU A 188 20.18 22.79 -7.51
N LEU A 189 20.29 22.32 -6.26
CA LEU A 189 19.11 22.10 -5.40
C LEU A 189 18.38 23.41 -5.11
N ASN A 190 19.10 24.51 -4.87
CA ASN A 190 18.49 25.83 -4.64
C ASN A 190 17.70 26.27 -5.88
N SER A 191 18.28 26.13 -7.08
CA SER A 191 17.59 26.46 -8.33
C SER A 191 16.35 25.60 -8.57
N LEU A 192 16.45 24.28 -8.35
CA LEU A 192 15.32 23.35 -8.56
C LEU A 192 14.21 23.56 -7.54
N LEU A 193 14.54 23.63 -6.25
CA LEU A 193 13.54 23.90 -5.19
C LEU A 193 12.96 25.30 -5.32
N GLY A 194 13.76 26.30 -5.69
CA GLY A 194 13.28 27.64 -5.95
C GLY A 194 12.29 27.70 -7.11
N GLY A 195 12.59 27.01 -8.22
CA GLY A 195 11.68 26.88 -9.34
C GLY A 195 10.38 26.15 -9.00
N LEU A 196 10.45 25.11 -8.16
CA LEU A 196 9.26 24.37 -7.69
C LEU A 196 8.40 25.16 -6.70
N LEU A 197 9.03 25.89 -5.78
CA LEU A 197 8.37 26.67 -4.74
C LEU A 197 7.94 28.07 -5.23
N GLY A 198 8.36 28.47 -6.44
CA GLY A 198 8.03 29.76 -7.03
C GLY A 198 8.77 30.95 -6.39
N GLY A 199 9.96 30.73 -5.81
CA GLY A 199 10.72 31.79 -5.15
C GLY A 199 12.21 31.51 -4.97
N GLY A 200 12.94 32.46 -4.37
CA GLY A 200 14.40 32.41 -4.28
C GLY A 200 14.89 31.61 -3.07
N VAL A 201 15.22 30.34 -3.26
CA VAL A 201 15.79 29.49 -2.20
C VAL A 201 17.30 29.68 -2.14
N SER A 202 17.82 29.95 -0.93
CA SER A 202 19.25 30.04 -0.66
C SER A 202 19.57 29.27 0.61
N LEU A 203 19.88 27.99 0.44
CA LEU A 203 20.30 27.09 1.50
C LEU A 203 21.75 26.67 1.30
N SER A 204 22.45 26.49 2.42
CA SER A 204 23.78 25.90 2.44
C SER A 204 23.72 24.36 2.36
N VAL A 205 24.85 23.72 2.06
CA VAL A 205 24.97 22.25 2.12
C VAL A 205 24.64 21.72 3.52
N MET A 206 25.00 22.46 4.58
CA MET A 206 24.67 22.09 5.96
C MET A 206 23.16 22.17 6.24
N ASP A 207 22.46 23.15 5.69
CA ASP A 207 21.00 23.24 5.81
C ASP A 207 20.34 22.02 5.16
N TYR A 208 20.81 21.61 3.96
CA TYR A 208 20.31 20.40 3.31
C TYR A 208 20.61 19.13 4.11
N ASP A 209 21.83 18.98 4.64
CA ASP A 209 22.18 17.86 5.51
C ASP A 209 21.28 17.80 6.75
N ALA A 210 20.98 18.95 7.37
CA ALA A 210 20.04 19.04 8.47
C ALA A 210 18.62 18.63 8.06
N LEU A 211 18.14 19.06 6.89
CA LEU A 211 16.81 18.70 6.36
C LEU A 211 16.67 17.21 6.02
N VAL A 212 17.72 16.56 5.51
CA VAL A 212 17.75 15.12 5.23
C VAL A 212 17.68 14.30 6.53
N LYS A 213 18.29 14.81 7.61
CA LYS A 213 18.33 14.10 8.91
C LYS A 213 17.11 14.37 9.78
N ALA A 214 16.48 15.54 9.66
CA ALA A 214 15.31 15.90 10.44
C ALA A 214 14.08 15.13 9.95
N ARG A 215 13.28 14.63 10.89
CA ARG A 215 12.02 13.91 10.60
C ARG A 215 10.81 14.72 11.02
N VAL A 216 9.74 14.56 10.27
CA VAL A 216 8.44 15.15 10.51
C VAL A 216 7.41 14.03 10.53
N ASP A 217 6.69 13.89 11.65
CA ASP A 217 5.58 12.96 11.77
C ASP A 217 4.35 13.53 11.07
N LEU A 218 3.74 12.73 10.20
CA LEU A 218 2.63 13.14 9.33
C LEU A 218 1.34 13.30 10.14
N PHE A 219 1.16 12.60 11.26
CA PHE A 219 0.01 12.81 12.13
C PHE A 219 0.13 14.14 12.89
N ASP A 220 1.33 14.48 13.39
CA ASP A 220 1.57 15.81 13.99
C ASP A 220 1.43 16.94 12.98
N PHE A 221 2.00 16.76 11.77
CA PHE A 221 1.82 17.69 10.66
C PHE A 221 0.34 17.96 10.38
N SER A 222 -0.49 16.92 10.29
CA SER A 222 -1.94 17.09 10.07
C SER A 222 -2.62 17.85 11.21
N LYS A 223 -2.21 17.63 12.47
CA LYS A 223 -2.74 18.39 13.62
C LYS A 223 -2.37 19.87 13.52
N ARG A 224 -1.11 20.20 13.22
CA ARG A 224 -0.63 21.57 13.05
C ARG A 224 -1.30 22.27 11.87
N LEU A 225 -1.50 21.55 10.78
CA LEU A 225 -2.19 22.08 9.61
C LEU A 225 -3.67 22.35 9.90
N ALA A 226 -4.35 21.43 10.60
CA ALA A 226 -5.74 21.65 10.99
C ALA A 226 -5.92 22.92 11.84
N THR A 227 -4.98 23.20 12.76
CA THR A 227 -4.98 24.44 13.55
C THR A 227 -4.82 25.67 12.64
N ARG A 228 -3.91 25.63 11.67
CA ARG A 228 -3.70 26.75 10.73
C ARG A 228 -4.89 27.00 9.81
N LEU A 229 -5.58 25.94 9.42
CA LEU A 229 -6.78 26.00 8.59
C LEU A 229 -8.07 26.25 9.40
N ASN A 230 -7.96 26.45 10.72
CA ASN A 230 -9.09 26.65 11.64
C ASN A 230 -10.16 25.54 11.55
N LEU A 231 -9.74 24.28 11.34
CA LEU A 231 -10.64 23.14 11.28
C LEU A 231 -11.02 22.69 12.69
N THR A 232 -12.31 22.70 13.01
CA THR A 232 -12.85 22.24 14.30
C THR A 232 -13.36 20.80 14.19
N ALA A 233 -13.06 19.97 15.19
CA ALA A 233 -13.51 18.57 15.27
C ALA A 233 -13.24 17.71 14.02
N ALA A 234 -12.10 17.94 13.35
CA ALA A 234 -11.73 17.23 12.12
C ALA A 234 -11.08 15.86 12.37
N THR A 235 -11.23 14.97 11.39
CA THR A 235 -10.45 13.74 11.24
C THR A 235 -9.20 13.97 10.40
N TYR A 236 -8.29 13.00 10.33
CA TYR A 236 -7.12 13.11 9.47
C TYR A 236 -7.50 13.23 7.98
N ASP A 237 -8.53 12.52 7.53
CA ASP A 237 -9.00 12.59 6.15
C ASP A 237 -9.70 13.93 5.83
N ASP A 238 -10.31 14.59 6.82
CA ASP A 238 -10.87 15.94 6.62
C ASP A 238 -9.77 16.96 6.36
N VAL A 239 -8.62 16.86 7.05
CA VAL A 239 -7.45 17.70 6.79
C VAL A 239 -6.94 17.50 5.35
N LEU A 240 -6.93 16.27 4.84
CA LEU A 240 -6.46 15.98 3.48
C LEU A 240 -7.40 16.49 2.37
N LYS A 241 -8.67 16.74 2.70
CA LYS A 241 -9.69 17.29 1.79
C LYS A 241 -9.76 18.82 1.84
N ALA A 242 -9.17 19.45 2.87
CA ALA A 242 -9.20 20.90 3.03
C ALA A 242 -8.35 21.62 1.96
N ASP A 243 -8.77 22.84 1.62
CA ASP A 243 -8.05 23.72 0.70
C ASP A 243 -6.80 24.32 1.37
N ALA A 244 -5.71 23.57 1.35
CA ALA A 244 -4.43 24.01 1.90
C ALA A 244 -3.59 24.76 0.86
N ARG A 245 -2.96 25.86 1.29
CA ARG A 245 -1.99 26.60 0.47
C ARG A 245 -0.55 26.27 0.89
N LEU A 246 0.39 26.47 -0.03
CA LEU A 246 1.80 26.13 0.16
C LEU A 246 2.39 26.77 1.43
N GLY A 247 2.03 28.04 1.71
CA GLY A 247 2.47 28.73 2.92
C GLY A 247 1.98 28.04 4.20
N ASP A 248 0.71 27.64 4.26
CA ASP A 248 0.13 26.96 5.43
C ASP A 248 0.76 25.58 5.64
N VAL A 249 0.99 24.85 4.55
CA VAL A 249 1.62 23.53 4.57
C VAL A 249 3.07 23.61 5.06
N LEU A 250 3.89 24.50 4.49
CA LEU A 250 5.29 24.65 4.91
C LEU A 250 5.39 25.12 6.36
N ALA A 251 4.51 26.01 6.80
CA ALA A 251 4.49 26.46 8.18
C ALA A 251 4.02 25.36 9.15
N ALA A 252 3.07 24.51 8.75
CA ALA A 252 2.70 23.32 9.51
C ALA A 252 3.84 22.29 9.60
N ILE A 253 4.67 22.15 8.54
CA ILE A 253 5.88 21.32 8.57
C ILE A 253 6.91 21.89 9.57
N VAL A 254 7.12 23.20 9.58
CA VAL A 254 7.97 23.87 10.57
C VAL A 254 7.48 23.57 11.99
N ASP A 255 6.18 23.74 12.25
CA ASP A 255 5.61 23.52 13.58
C ASP A 255 5.72 22.05 14.00
N ALA A 256 5.39 21.10 13.12
CA ALA A 256 5.50 19.68 13.41
C ALA A 256 6.96 19.21 13.59
N SER A 257 7.93 19.83 12.90
CA SER A 257 9.36 19.52 13.09
C SER A 257 9.86 19.86 14.50
N ARG A 258 9.23 20.82 15.18
CA ARG A 258 9.57 21.25 16.55
C ARG A 258 9.05 20.28 17.62
N ASP A 259 8.00 19.54 17.27
CA ASP A 259 7.36 18.55 18.14
C ASP A 259 8.03 17.18 18.11
N HIS A 260 8.89 16.92 17.12
CA HIS A 260 9.59 15.64 16.99
C HIS A 260 10.66 15.46 18.08
N ASP A 261 10.78 14.24 18.59
CA ASP A 261 11.67 13.89 19.73
C ASP A 261 13.15 14.26 19.49
N THR A 262 13.59 14.19 18.24
CA THR A 262 14.93 14.61 17.80
C THR A 262 14.89 16.03 17.22
N ARG A 263 14.71 17.04 18.09
CA ARG A 263 14.74 18.45 17.67
C ARG A 263 16.06 18.77 16.97
N ASN A 264 15.99 19.14 15.70
CA ASN A 264 17.13 19.61 14.93
C ASN A 264 16.94 21.10 14.61
N HIS A 265 17.53 21.97 15.43
CA HIS A 265 17.35 23.42 15.31
C HIS A 265 17.80 23.96 13.94
N ALA A 266 18.90 23.42 13.39
CA ALA A 266 19.37 23.80 12.05
C ALA A 266 18.32 23.48 10.97
N ALA A 267 17.67 22.32 11.06
CA ALA A 267 16.61 21.94 10.13
C ALA A 267 15.38 22.83 10.27
N THR A 268 14.96 23.16 11.50
CA THR A 268 13.84 24.09 11.73
C THR A 268 14.14 25.48 11.14
N LEU A 269 15.38 25.98 11.27
CA LEU A 269 15.80 27.23 10.64
C LEU A 269 15.76 27.13 9.11
N ALA A 270 16.31 26.06 8.54
CA ALA A 270 16.27 25.83 7.09
C ALA A 270 14.82 25.76 6.55
N LEU A 271 13.93 25.04 7.24
CA LEU A 271 12.49 24.99 6.93
C LEU A 271 11.85 26.38 7.00
N SER A 272 12.20 27.20 8.00
CA SER A 272 11.65 28.55 8.12
C SER A 272 12.09 29.47 6.98
N ARG A 273 13.34 29.35 6.50
CA ARG A 273 13.83 30.07 5.32
C ARG A 273 13.11 29.63 4.05
N LEU A 274 12.88 28.33 3.87
CA LEU A 274 12.11 27.78 2.76
C LEU A 274 10.67 28.30 2.75
N ALA A 275 10.00 28.28 3.91
CA ALA A 275 8.65 28.79 4.05
C ALA A 275 8.56 30.28 3.68
N ALA A 276 9.52 31.09 4.15
CA ALA A 276 9.59 32.53 3.84
C ALA A 276 9.94 32.83 2.38
N ALA A 277 10.72 31.97 1.73
CA ALA A 277 11.15 32.14 0.34
C ALA A 277 10.12 31.62 -0.69
N SER A 278 9.10 30.89 -0.27
CA SER A 278 8.12 30.23 -1.16
C SER A 278 6.94 31.12 -1.57
N ALA A 279 6.35 30.84 -2.72
CA ALA A 279 5.09 31.44 -3.15
C ALA A 279 3.92 30.90 -2.31
N SER A 280 3.51 31.63 -1.27
CA SER A 280 2.54 31.16 -0.27
C SER A 280 1.16 30.78 -0.81
N GLY A 281 0.75 31.34 -1.96
CA GLY A 281 -0.61 31.23 -2.49
C GLY A 281 -0.93 29.98 -3.32
N LEU A 282 0.06 29.13 -3.62
CA LEU A 282 -0.12 27.95 -4.48
C LEU A 282 -0.99 26.87 -3.78
N PRO A 283 -2.02 26.31 -4.44
CA PRO A 283 -2.86 25.25 -3.86
C PRO A 283 -2.10 23.92 -3.76
N VAL A 284 -2.33 23.16 -2.69
CA VAL A 284 -1.66 21.88 -2.44
C VAL A 284 -2.67 20.75 -2.24
N LYS A 285 -2.65 19.75 -3.13
CA LYS A 285 -3.49 18.55 -3.00
C LYS A 285 -2.83 17.53 -2.05
N LEU A 286 -3.17 17.62 -0.77
CA LEU A 286 -2.56 16.80 0.30
C LEU A 286 -2.81 15.29 0.15
N SER A 287 -3.92 14.89 -0.48
CA SER A 287 -4.20 13.49 -0.79
C SER A 287 -3.18 12.84 -1.74
N SER A 288 -2.42 13.65 -2.50
CA SER A 288 -1.29 13.17 -3.31
C SER A 288 0.01 12.99 -2.49
N LEU A 289 0.10 13.59 -1.30
CA LEU A 289 1.24 13.48 -0.39
C LEU A 289 1.08 12.24 0.51
N VAL A 290 -0.01 12.15 1.24
CA VAL A 290 -0.24 11.11 2.26
C VAL A 290 -1.65 10.55 2.20
N SER A 291 -1.79 9.27 2.51
CA SER A 291 -3.06 8.60 2.78
C SER A 291 -2.99 7.92 4.15
N PHE A 292 -3.85 8.32 5.09
CA PHE A 292 -3.91 7.72 6.43
C PHE A 292 -4.66 6.38 6.46
N GLY A 293 -5.31 6.00 5.36
CA GLY A 293 -5.96 4.70 5.21
C GLY A 293 -6.92 4.38 6.36
N PRO A 294 -6.80 3.23 7.04
CA PRO A 294 -7.66 2.89 8.19
C PRO A 294 -7.60 3.88 9.37
N ALA A 295 -6.59 4.76 9.42
CA ALA A 295 -6.47 5.80 10.44
C ALA A 295 -7.11 7.14 10.02
N GLY A 296 -7.58 7.27 8.77
CA GLY A 296 -8.12 8.51 8.21
C GLY A 296 -9.30 9.09 9.00
N ASP A 297 -10.27 8.24 9.36
CA ASP A 297 -11.48 8.65 10.11
C ASP A 297 -11.25 8.88 11.61
N LYS A 298 -10.00 8.76 12.10
CA LYS A 298 -9.70 8.99 13.52
C LYS A 298 -9.68 10.50 13.82
N PRO A 299 -10.21 10.92 14.99
CA PRO A 299 -10.18 12.32 15.39
C PRO A 299 -8.74 12.77 15.67
N LEU A 300 -8.43 14.01 15.30
CA LEU A 300 -7.11 14.63 15.51
C LEU A 300 -6.73 14.77 17.00
N SER A 301 -7.72 14.87 17.89
CA SER A 301 -7.53 14.95 19.35
C SER A 301 -7.08 13.63 19.98
N GLY A 302 -7.21 12.52 19.26
CA GLY A 302 -6.82 11.20 19.74
C GLY A 302 -5.31 10.95 19.77
N PRO A 303 -4.87 9.86 20.43
CA PRO A 303 -3.50 9.41 20.36
C PRO A 303 -3.10 9.05 18.93
N LYS A 304 -1.81 9.17 18.62
CA LYS A 304 -1.27 8.78 17.30
C LYS A 304 -1.55 7.29 17.07
N PRO A 305 -2.22 6.91 15.97
CA PRO A 305 -2.51 5.51 15.70
C PRO A 305 -1.25 4.66 15.48
N LEU A 306 -0.21 5.26 14.92
CA LEU A 306 1.00 4.62 14.40
C LEU A 306 2.05 5.73 14.13
N ALA A 307 3.34 5.40 14.12
CA ALA A 307 4.37 6.33 13.64
C ALA A 307 4.33 6.41 12.10
N ALA A 308 4.32 7.62 11.53
CA ALA A 308 4.42 7.81 10.09
C ALA A 308 5.20 9.07 9.80
N SER A 309 6.50 8.93 9.50
CA SER A 309 7.39 10.08 9.31
C SER A 309 7.97 10.16 7.90
N LEU A 310 8.33 11.36 7.48
CA LEU A 310 9.22 11.63 6.35
C LEU A 310 10.40 12.47 6.81
N THR A 311 11.48 12.51 6.04
CA THR A 311 12.50 13.55 6.26
C THR A 311 11.93 14.91 5.88
N ALA A 312 12.43 15.97 6.52
CA ALA A 312 12.00 17.35 6.24
C ALA A 312 12.26 17.74 4.77
N LEU A 313 13.34 17.24 4.17
CA LEU A 313 13.60 17.45 2.76
C LEU A 313 12.60 16.69 1.87
N ASP A 314 12.32 15.41 2.16
CA ASP A 314 11.39 14.61 1.36
C ASP A 314 9.99 15.25 1.33
N ILE A 315 9.50 15.72 2.48
CA ILE A 315 8.17 16.34 2.57
C ILE A 315 8.13 17.69 1.84
N VAL A 316 9.16 18.54 1.98
CA VAL A 316 9.22 19.83 1.26
C VAL A 316 9.30 19.59 -0.24
N SER A 317 10.19 18.71 -0.70
CA SER A 317 10.31 18.38 -2.13
C SER A 317 8.99 17.83 -2.68
N ALA A 318 8.33 16.91 -1.96
CA ALA A 318 7.05 16.36 -2.39
C ALA A 318 5.94 17.41 -2.45
N VAL A 319 5.84 18.29 -1.45
CA VAL A 319 4.88 19.39 -1.43
C VAL A 319 5.15 20.38 -2.54
N ALA A 320 6.41 20.73 -2.80
CA ALA A 320 6.79 21.65 -3.87
C ALA A 320 6.41 21.08 -5.25
N GLN A 321 6.63 19.78 -5.47
CA GLN A 321 6.18 19.08 -6.69
C GLN A 321 4.66 19.07 -6.84
N ILE A 322 3.92 18.88 -5.74
CA ILE A 322 2.44 18.89 -5.74
C ILE A 322 1.89 20.30 -5.98
N ALA A 323 2.54 21.32 -5.42
CA ALA A 323 2.11 22.72 -5.47
C ALA A 323 2.46 23.40 -6.80
N ASN A 324 3.47 22.92 -7.53
CA ASN A 324 3.91 23.51 -8.78
C ASN A 324 2.83 23.37 -9.87
N GLY A 325 1.93 24.36 -9.96
CA GLY A 325 0.79 24.37 -10.87
C GLY A 325 1.17 24.33 -12.35
N ASN A 326 2.36 24.83 -12.70
CA ASN A 326 2.90 24.78 -14.07
C ASN A 326 3.49 23.41 -14.42
N ARG A 327 3.77 22.59 -13.39
CA ARG A 327 4.35 21.24 -13.48
C ARG A 327 5.66 21.17 -14.26
N GLN A 328 6.30 22.33 -14.42
CA GLN A 328 7.48 22.52 -15.23
C GLN A 328 8.47 23.39 -14.47
N ILE A 329 9.75 23.06 -14.56
CA ILE A 329 10.86 23.91 -14.13
C ILE A 329 11.86 23.98 -15.28
N ASP A 330 12.34 25.19 -15.58
CA ASP A 330 13.43 25.44 -16.51
C ASP A 330 14.64 25.94 -15.72
N VAL A 331 15.76 25.23 -15.79
CA VAL A 331 17.00 25.53 -15.08
C VAL A 331 18.16 25.58 -16.07
N GLY A 332 18.78 26.75 -16.21
CA GLY A 332 20.09 26.86 -16.86
C GLY A 332 21.17 26.22 -15.98
N LEU A 333 21.92 25.27 -16.53
CA LEU A 333 22.98 24.56 -15.81
C LEU A 333 24.34 25.20 -16.14
N ASN A 334 24.92 25.91 -15.18
CA ASN A 334 26.28 26.45 -15.31
C ASN A 334 27.29 25.50 -14.64
N LEU A 335 27.70 24.47 -15.36
CA LEU A 335 28.48 23.37 -14.79
C LEU A 335 30.00 23.47 -15.04
N ASN A 336 30.47 24.44 -15.83
CA ASN A 336 31.89 24.65 -16.18
C ASN A 336 32.62 23.33 -16.55
N LEU A 337 31.95 22.44 -17.30
CA LEU A 337 32.49 21.13 -17.65
C LEU A 337 33.26 21.19 -18.98
N PRO A 338 34.43 20.53 -19.08
CA PRO A 338 35.18 20.46 -20.33
C PRO A 338 34.34 19.89 -21.48
N GLY A 339 34.39 20.54 -22.64
CA GLY A 339 33.68 20.10 -23.85
C GLY A 339 32.20 20.49 -23.90
N ILE A 340 31.67 21.20 -22.91
CA ILE A 340 30.27 21.67 -22.87
C ILE A 340 30.26 23.20 -22.83
N ALA A 341 29.65 23.81 -23.85
CA ALA A 341 29.50 25.26 -23.95
C ALA A 341 28.32 25.76 -23.11
N ALA A 342 27.20 25.04 -23.15
CA ALA A 342 26.00 25.36 -22.40
C ALA A 342 25.17 24.10 -22.13
N ALA A 343 24.42 24.10 -21.03
CA ALA A 343 23.43 23.08 -20.74
C ALA A 343 22.16 23.71 -20.15
N SER A 344 21.00 23.28 -20.61
CA SER A 344 19.70 23.68 -20.05
C SER A 344 18.86 22.46 -19.73
N LEU A 345 18.12 22.56 -18.63
CA LEU A 345 17.32 21.47 -18.10
C LEU A 345 15.88 21.89 -17.97
N LYS A 346 14.98 21.17 -18.63
CA LYS A 346 13.55 21.23 -18.35
C LYS A 346 13.12 20.00 -17.59
N LEU A 347 12.44 20.21 -16.48
CA LEU A 347 11.84 19.17 -15.66
C LEU A 347 10.33 19.29 -15.72
N GLY A 348 9.65 18.22 -16.14
CA GLY A 348 8.20 18.09 -16.12
C GLY A 348 7.78 17.06 -15.07
N ILE A 349 6.80 17.36 -14.24
CA ILE A 349 6.29 16.43 -13.21
C ILE A 349 4.81 16.16 -13.47
N GLY A 350 4.52 14.89 -13.77
CA GLY A 350 3.18 14.41 -13.99
C GLY A 350 2.38 14.25 -12.70
N GLU A 351 1.14 13.82 -12.85
CA GLU A 351 0.31 13.42 -11.71
C GLU A 351 0.68 12.00 -11.24
N ARG A 352 0.42 11.72 -9.96
CA ARG A 352 0.42 10.33 -9.48
C ARG A 352 -0.84 9.61 -9.96
N PRO A 353 -0.82 8.27 -10.07
CA PRO A 353 -2.03 7.51 -10.36
C PRO A 353 -3.18 7.90 -9.42
N VAL A 354 -4.40 7.99 -9.96
CA VAL A 354 -5.57 8.47 -9.21
C VAL A 354 -5.80 7.62 -7.95
N GLY A 355 -6.01 8.27 -6.81
CA GLY A 355 -6.24 7.61 -5.52
C GLY A 355 -4.97 7.09 -4.83
N THR A 356 -3.79 7.45 -5.33
CA THR A 356 -2.49 7.08 -4.75
C THR A 356 -1.78 8.27 -4.13
N SER A 357 -0.78 7.98 -3.30
CA SER A 357 -0.02 8.95 -2.52
C SER A 357 1.44 8.51 -2.45
N LEU A 358 2.32 9.44 -2.06
CA LEU A 358 3.73 9.16 -1.78
C LEU A 358 3.89 8.27 -0.54
N VAL A 359 3.10 8.55 0.50
CA VAL A 359 3.12 7.83 1.79
C VAL A 359 1.74 7.29 2.09
N ARG A 360 1.67 6.05 2.57
CA ARG A 360 0.41 5.44 2.99
C ARG A 360 0.55 4.71 4.31
N VAL A 361 -0.45 4.89 5.16
CA VAL A 361 -0.77 3.98 6.27
C VAL A 361 -1.79 2.98 5.74
N GLY A 362 -1.46 1.69 5.81
CA GLY A 362 -2.33 0.68 5.23
C GLY A 362 -2.08 -0.73 5.73
N ARG A 363 -2.96 -1.64 5.28
CA ARG A 363 -2.84 -3.09 5.46
C ARG A 363 -2.17 -3.72 4.24
N ALA A 364 -1.79 -4.99 4.36
CA ALA A 364 -1.30 -5.78 3.21
C ALA A 364 -2.24 -5.63 1.99
N GLY A 365 -1.66 -5.45 0.80
CA GLY A 365 -2.33 -5.10 -0.44
C GLY A 365 -2.32 -3.61 -0.78
N SER A 366 -2.04 -2.72 0.19
CA SER A 366 -1.95 -1.28 -0.06
C SER A 366 -0.72 -0.92 -0.91
N SER A 367 -0.81 0.09 -1.78
CA SER A 367 0.31 0.55 -2.61
C SER A 367 0.55 2.06 -2.53
N VAL A 368 1.78 2.49 -2.74
CA VAL A 368 2.18 3.90 -2.95
C VAL A 368 2.89 4.04 -4.29
N HIS A 369 2.88 5.26 -4.83
CA HIS A 369 3.36 5.53 -6.18
C HIS A 369 4.14 6.85 -6.26
N THR A 370 5.20 6.88 -7.06
CA THR A 370 5.86 8.13 -7.44
C THR A 370 5.09 8.84 -8.56
N ALA A 371 5.34 10.13 -8.75
CA ALA A 371 4.85 10.83 -9.92
C ALA A 371 5.71 10.47 -11.15
N GLN A 372 5.10 10.45 -12.33
CA GLN A 372 5.84 10.37 -13.59
C GLN A 372 6.69 11.63 -13.74
N THR A 373 7.93 11.49 -14.19
CA THR A 373 8.85 12.61 -14.35
C THR A 373 9.42 12.63 -15.76
N ARG A 374 9.52 13.81 -16.36
CA ARG A 374 10.11 14.03 -17.68
C ARG A 374 11.27 15.00 -17.56
N LEU A 375 12.36 14.68 -18.22
CA LEU A 375 13.56 15.50 -18.28
C LEU A 375 13.85 15.80 -19.75
N LEU A 376 14.13 17.06 -20.07
CA LEU A 376 14.70 17.44 -21.35
C LEU A 376 15.97 18.24 -21.07
N LEU A 377 17.10 17.56 -21.19
CA LEU A 377 18.44 18.13 -21.06
C LEU A 377 18.94 18.49 -22.46
N THR A 378 19.11 19.78 -22.74
CA THR A 378 19.72 20.24 -24.00
C THR A 378 21.14 20.68 -23.71
N VAL A 379 22.11 20.07 -24.39
CA VAL A 379 23.52 20.36 -24.20
C VAL A 379 24.15 20.82 -25.50
N ASP A 380 24.84 21.95 -25.47
CA ASP A 380 25.65 22.45 -26.58
C ASP A 380 27.10 22.02 -26.33
N LEU A 381 27.57 21.06 -27.12
CA LEU A 381 28.92 20.52 -27.04
C LEU A 381 29.88 21.36 -27.88
N VAL A 382 31.10 21.53 -27.38
CA VAL A 382 32.19 22.16 -28.11
C VAL A 382 32.80 21.15 -29.08
N GLY A 383 32.70 21.44 -30.37
CA GLY A 383 33.34 20.64 -31.42
C GLY A 383 34.43 21.41 -32.17
N SER A 384 34.66 21.03 -33.42
CA SER A 384 35.70 21.65 -34.26
C SER A 384 35.27 21.72 -35.72
N GLY A 385 35.87 22.63 -36.49
CA GLY A 385 35.61 22.77 -37.93
C GLY A 385 34.14 23.04 -38.25
N ALA A 386 33.59 22.28 -39.19
CA ALA A 386 32.19 22.40 -39.64
C ALA A 386 31.14 21.98 -38.58
N ALA A 387 31.55 21.34 -37.47
CA ALA A 387 30.70 21.07 -36.31
C ALA A 387 31.27 21.75 -35.07
N SER A 388 31.48 23.07 -35.14
CA SER A 388 32.00 23.87 -34.03
C SER A 388 31.12 23.80 -32.77
N VAL A 389 29.81 23.62 -32.95
CA VAL A 389 28.84 23.37 -31.89
C VAL A 389 27.94 22.21 -32.28
N VAL A 390 27.82 21.22 -31.40
CA VAL A 390 26.90 20.08 -31.56
C VAL A 390 25.85 20.14 -30.47
N ARG A 391 24.60 20.42 -30.85
CA ARG A 391 23.46 20.50 -29.92
C ARG A 391 22.83 19.13 -29.74
N VAL A 392 22.85 18.60 -28.53
CA VAL A 392 22.29 17.30 -28.18
C VAL A 392 21.08 17.48 -27.25
N PRO A 393 19.84 17.37 -27.77
CA PRO A 393 18.65 17.27 -26.94
C PRO A 393 18.48 15.82 -26.45
N LEU A 394 18.66 15.64 -25.15
CA LEU A 394 18.46 14.38 -24.45
C LEU A 394 17.15 14.43 -23.67
N TYR A 395 16.20 13.59 -24.05
CA TYR A 395 14.93 13.46 -23.36
C TYR A 395 14.88 12.16 -22.56
N LEU A 396 14.38 12.23 -21.32
CA LEU A 396 14.11 11.07 -20.48
C LEU A 396 12.67 11.15 -19.95
N GLU A 397 11.95 10.04 -20.05
CA GLU A 397 10.70 9.79 -19.37
C GLU A 397 10.89 8.71 -18.31
N LEU A 398 10.48 9.02 -17.09
CA LEU A 398 10.50 8.11 -15.95
C LEU A 398 9.05 7.85 -15.56
N ALA A 399 8.61 6.61 -15.73
CA ALA A 399 7.27 6.21 -15.30
C ALA A 399 7.14 6.24 -13.77
N SER A 400 5.95 5.92 -13.27
CA SER A 400 5.73 5.76 -11.84
C SER A 400 6.41 4.49 -11.32
N ALA A 401 7.15 4.61 -10.22
CA ALA A 401 7.59 3.48 -9.41
C ALA A 401 6.52 3.15 -8.35
N THR A 402 6.38 1.87 -8.04
CA THR A 402 5.36 1.38 -7.10
C THR A 402 6.03 0.64 -5.94
N ALA A 403 5.54 0.88 -4.72
CA ALA A 403 5.78 -0.04 -3.60
C ALA A 403 4.44 -0.53 -3.06
N ARG A 404 4.28 -1.84 -2.96
CA ARG A 404 3.08 -2.51 -2.45
C ARG A 404 3.43 -3.19 -1.13
N LEU A 405 2.62 -2.99 -0.10
CA LEU A 405 2.75 -3.69 1.17
C LEU A 405 2.31 -5.16 0.98
N THR A 406 3.25 -6.10 0.93
CA THR A 406 2.97 -7.51 0.64
C THR A 406 2.78 -8.35 1.89
N GLY A 407 3.36 -7.95 3.02
CA GLY A 407 3.19 -8.65 4.28
C GLY A 407 3.63 -7.85 5.49
N ILE A 408 2.98 -8.11 6.62
CA ILE A 408 3.41 -7.66 7.94
C ILE A 408 3.47 -8.89 8.83
N GLN A 409 4.66 -9.28 9.25
CA GLN A 409 4.84 -10.33 10.23
C GLN A 409 4.91 -9.69 11.61
N CYS A 410 3.89 -9.94 12.40
CA CYS A 410 3.79 -9.49 13.78
C CYS A 410 4.13 -10.65 14.72
N ALA A 411 5.01 -10.42 15.69
CA ALA A 411 5.23 -11.37 16.76
C ALA A 411 4.28 -11.09 17.93
N PRO A 412 3.66 -12.11 18.54
CA PRO A 412 2.79 -11.93 19.71
C PRO A 412 3.54 -11.23 20.86
N GLY A 413 2.98 -10.14 21.37
CA GLY A 413 3.48 -9.44 22.56
C GLY A 413 4.80 -8.69 22.41
N ASN A 414 5.49 -8.75 21.25
CA ASN A 414 6.71 -8.00 21.01
C ASN A 414 6.77 -7.41 19.60
N VAL A 415 6.56 -6.09 19.50
CA VAL A 415 6.67 -5.36 18.23
C VAL A 415 8.10 -5.27 17.71
N SER A 416 9.12 -5.46 18.56
CA SER A 416 10.53 -5.30 18.18
C SER A 416 11.05 -6.39 17.25
N THR A 417 10.32 -7.50 17.14
CA THR A 417 10.62 -8.61 16.23
C THR A 417 9.75 -8.57 14.97
N SER A 418 8.92 -7.54 14.81
CA SER A 418 8.08 -7.38 13.63
C SER A 418 8.90 -7.12 12.37
N ARG A 419 8.40 -7.61 11.25
CA ARG A 419 8.96 -7.41 9.92
C ARG A 419 7.88 -6.94 8.96
N VAL A 420 8.23 -5.99 8.10
CA VAL A 420 7.36 -5.49 7.04
C VAL A 420 8.02 -5.79 5.71
N THR A 421 7.27 -6.35 4.76
CA THR A 421 7.76 -6.63 3.42
C THR A 421 6.99 -5.79 2.41
N LEU A 422 7.75 -5.12 1.53
CA LEU A 422 7.24 -4.39 0.39
C LEU A 422 7.60 -5.15 -0.89
N GLY A 423 6.67 -5.25 -1.83
CA GLY A 423 6.94 -5.57 -3.23
C GLY A 423 7.19 -4.27 -3.98
N VAL A 424 8.40 -4.08 -4.51
CA VAL A 424 8.83 -2.83 -5.14
C VAL A 424 9.04 -3.07 -6.63
N THR A 425 8.40 -2.24 -7.44
CA THR A 425 8.59 -2.19 -8.89
C THR A 425 9.20 -0.84 -9.25
N PRO A 426 10.47 -0.81 -9.70
CA PRO A 426 11.12 0.43 -10.15
C PRO A 426 10.40 1.08 -11.34
N ALA A 427 10.69 2.37 -11.56
CA ALA A 427 10.16 3.10 -12.69
C ALA A 427 10.77 2.59 -14.01
N LEU A 428 9.92 2.47 -15.04
CA LEU A 428 10.35 2.37 -16.44
C LEU A 428 11.13 3.64 -16.81
N VAL A 429 12.23 3.49 -17.54
CA VAL A 429 12.94 4.61 -18.16
C VAL A 429 12.79 4.50 -19.68
N ASP A 430 12.37 5.58 -20.32
CA ASP A 430 12.38 5.72 -21.77
C ASP A 430 13.20 6.95 -22.14
N ALA A 431 14.21 6.80 -23.00
CA ALA A 431 15.15 7.87 -23.28
C ALA A 431 15.37 8.04 -24.78
N TRP A 432 15.52 9.29 -25.20
CA TRP A 432 15.62 9.67 -26.59
C TRP A 432 16.72 10.71 -26.80
N ILE A 433 17.45 10.60 -27.90
CA ILE A 433 18.08 11.75 -28.55
C ILE A 433 17.17 12.12 -29.71
N GLY A 434 16.56 13.32 -29.68
CA GLY A 434 15.55 13.69 -30.65
C GLY A 434 14.86 15.03 -30.36
N GLN A 435 14.12 15.53 -31.33
CA GLN A 435 13.43 16.82 -31.22
C GLN A 435 12.11 16.65 -30.48
N VAL A 436 12.08 16.99 -29.20
CA VAL A 436 10.84 16.98 -28.40
C VAL A 436 10.23 18.37 -28.37
N SER A 437 9.02 18.52 -28.90
CA SER A 437 8.27 19.78 -28.79
C SER A 437 7.73 19.99 -27.37
N MET A 438 7.46 21.25 -27.00
CA MET A 438 6.83 21.53 -25.69
C MET A 438 5.43 20.93 -25.56
N ALA A 439 4.72 20.75 -26.67
CA ALA A 439 3.42 20.08 -26.69
C ALA A 439 3.55 18.59 -26.32
N GLU A 440 4.56 17.90 -26.87
CA GLU A 440 4.85 16.51 -26.52
C GLU A 440 5.38 16.40 -25.09
N PHE A 441 6.32 17.26 -24.69
CA PHE A 441 6.90 17.29 -23.35
C PHE A 441 5.82 17.43 -22.27
N ASN A 442 4.83 18.29 -22.50
CA ASN A 442 3.76 18.58 -21.54
C ASN A 442 2.59 17.57 -21.57
N ASN A 443 2.53 16.68 -22.55
CA ASN A 443 1.46 15.70 -22.66
C ASN A 443 1.79 14.38 -21.96
N PHE A 444 1.51 14.29 -20.66
CA PHE A 444 1.74 13.08 -19.86
C PHE A 444 0.76 11.92 -20.17
N SER A 445 -0.24 12.14 -21.01
CA SER A 445 -1.23 11.12 -21.37
C SER A 445 -0.80 10.25 -22.55
N ARG A 446 0.27 10.60 -23.26
CA ARG A 446 0.83 9.84 -24.38
C ARG A 446 2.35 9.82 -24.28
N ALA A 447 2.95 8.65 -24.55
CA ALA A 447 4.39 8.54 -24.71
C ALA A 447 4.84 9.33 -25.96
N PRO A 448 5.91 10.13 -25.87
CA PRO A 448 6.42 10.89 -27.00
C PRO A 448 7.10 9.97 -28.01
N ASN A 449 7.07 10.36 -29.28
CA ASN A 449 7.78 9.68 -30.36
C ASN A 449 8.48 10.74 -31.23
N PRO A 450 9.52 11.40 -30.68
CA PRO A 450 10.08 12.58 -31.30
C PRO A 450 10.79 12.26 -32.62
N PRO A 451 10.70 13.13 -33.65
CA PRO A 451 11.51 13.01 -34.85
C PRO A 451 13.00 13.29 -34.56
N ALA A 452 13.85 13.06 -35.57
CA ALA A 452 15.28 13.37 -35.48
C ALA A 452 15.52 14.85 -35.15
N ALA A 453 16.46 15.11 -34.23
CA ALA A 453 16.88 16.46 -33.87
C ALA A 453 17.93 16.98 -34.84
N THR A 454 17.96 18.30 -35.07
CA THR A 454 19.09 18.94 -35.76
C THR A 454 20.23 19.10 -34.76
N LEU A 455 21.29 18.30 -34.92
CA LEU A 455 22.45 18.29 -34.05
C LEU A 455 23.47 19.34 -34.46
N VAL A 456 23.65 19.54 -35.77
CA VAL A 456 24.55 20.55 -36.33
C VAL A 456 23.82 21.27 -37.47
N ASN A 457 23.96 22.59 -37.49
CA ASN A 457 23.57 23.42 -38.63
C ASN A 457 24.73 24.35 -38.97
N ALA A 458 25.56 23.94 -39.93
CA ALA A 458 26.72 24.69 -40.37
C ALA A 458 26.30 25.76 -41.40
N ALA A 459 25.82 26.90 -40.89
CA ALA A 459 25.45 28.09 -41.68
C ALA A 459 24.50 27.80 -42.87
N GLY A 460 23.62 26.80 -42.76
CA GLY A 460 22.70 26.38 -43.82
C GLY A 460 23.32 25.60 -44.99
N LEU A 461 24.64 25.40 -44.98
CA LEU A 461 25.36 24.65 -46.02
C LEU A 461 25.33 23.14 -45.79
N ALA A 462 25.34 22.74 -44.51
CA ALA A 462 25.24 21.34 -44.10
C ALA A 462 24.46 21.21 -42.80
N LYS A 463 23.57 20.22 -42.76
CA LYS A 463 22.73 19.89 -41.62
C LYS A 463 22.97 18.44 -41.24
N VAL A 464 23.24 18.20 -39.96
CA VAL A 464 23.28 16.85 -39.40
C VAL A 464 22.09 16.69 -38.48
N THR A 465 21.27 15.69 -38.76
CA THR A 465 20.18 15.27 -37.89
C THR A 465 20.50 13.95 -37.23
N GLY A 466 20.02 13.75 -36.01
CA GLY A 466 20.26 12.52 -35.27
C GLY A 466 19.05 12.07 -34.48
N ARG A 467 18.90 10.76 -34.35
CA ARG A 467 17.88 10.13 -33.52
C ARG A 467 18.43 8.89 -32.82
N ALA A 468 18.13 8.74 -31.54
CA ALA A 468 18.40 7.52 -30.79
C ALA A 468 17.23 7.23 -29.84
N HIS A 469 17.01 5.95 -29.51
CA HIS A 469 15.96 5.52 -28.60
C HIS A 469 16.41 4.35 -27.75
N VAL A 470 16.22 4.43 -26.45
CA VAL A 470 16.47 3.32 -25.53
C VAL A 470 15.35 3.26 -24.49
N THR A 471 14.77 2.08 -24.31
CA THR A 471 13.82 1.81 -23.22
C THR A 471 14.41 0.81 -22.21
N MET A 472 14.06 0.97 -20.94
CA MET A 472 14.46 0.12 -19.82
C MET A 472 13.22 -0.50 -19.16
N THR A 473 12.94 -1.78 -19.44
CA THR A 473 11.64 -2.44 -19.18
C THR A 473 11.62 -3.55 -18.13
N ASN A 474 12.69 -3.82 -17.39
CA ASN A 474 12.68 -4.92 -16.41
C ASN A 474 11.93 -4.53 -15.12
N LEU A 475 10.62 -4.76 -15.11
CA LEU A 475 9.66 -4.31 -14.08
C LEU A 475 9.23 -5.42 -13.10
N SER A 476 10.05 -6.43 -12.84
CA SER A 476 9.67 -7.46 -11.87
C SER A 476 9.52 -6.87 -10.46
N GLU A 477 8.45 -7.26 -9.76
CA GLU A 477 8.23 -6.87 -8.37
C GLU A 477 9.27 -7.58 -7.49
N ALA A 478 10.13 -6.81 -6.81
CA ALA A 478 11.16 -7.34 -5.92
C ALA A 478 10.71 -7.23 -4.45
N ALA A 479 10.90 -8.30 -3.68
CA ALA A 479 10.57 -8.31 -2.26
C ALA A 479 11.67 -7.64 -1.42
N VAL A 480 11.30 -6.58 -0.70
CA VAL A 480 12.18 -5.82 0.19
C VAL A 480 11.64 -5.89 1.61
N SER A 481 12.40 -6.48 2.52
CA SER A 481 11.99 -6.65 3.93
C SER A 481 12.67 -5.65 4.85
N PHE A 482 11.93 -5.12 5.82
CA PHE A 482 12.37 -4.18 6.84
C PHE A 482 12.14 -4.77 8.23
N SER A 483 13.21 -4.86 9.01
CA SER A 483 13.17 -5.22 10.43
C SER A 483 12.76 -4.02 11.29
N TYR A 484 12.23 -4.27 12.49
CA TYR A 484 11.83 -3.19 13.38
C TYR A 484 12.91 -2.12 13.65
N PRO A 485 14.20 -2.45 13.88
CA PRO A 485 15.25 -1.43 14.04
C PRO A 485 15.46 -0.57 12.79
N GLU A 486 15.35 -1.15 11.58
CA GLU A 486 15.40 -0.41 10.32
C GLU A 486 14.19 0.52 10.17
N ILE A 487 13.00 0.08 10.61
CA ILE A 487 11.77 0.88 10.62
C ILE A 487 11.93 2.09 11.56
N GLN A 488 12.43 1.88 12.77
CA GLN A 488 12.69 2.96 13.74
C GLN A 488 13.73 3.96 13.22
N ARG A 489 14.75 3.47 12.51
CA ARG A 489 15.74 4.31 11.84
C ARG A 489 15.27 4.86 10.50
N GLY A 490 14.08 4.52 10.00
CA GLY A 490 13.55 5.01 8.72
C GLY A 490 14.49 4.73 7.54
N ASP A 491 15.17 3.58 7.55
CA ASP A 491 16.15 3.22 6.53
C ASP A 491 15.50 3.11 5.15
N LYS A 492 16.13 3.72 4.15
CA LYS A 492 15.73 3.59 2.73
C LYS A 492 16.47 2.44 2.09
N LYS A 493 15.76 1.59 1.35
CA LYS A 493 16.32 0.49 0.56
C LYS A 493 16.06 0.73 -0.92
N THR A 494 17.13 0.70 -1.71
CA THR A 494 17.09 0.88 -3.17
C THR A 494 16.83 -0.46 -3.84
N THR A 495 15.79 -0.52 -4.66
CA THR A 495 15.54 -1.64 -5.57
C THR A 495 15.98 -1.22 -6.96
N SER A 496 16.85 -2.01 -7.60
CA SER A 496 17.35 -1.76 -8.95
C SER A 496 16.83 -2.82 -9.92
N THR A 497 16.67 -2.40 -11.16
CA THR A 497 16.37 -3.29 -12.29
C THR A 497 17.61 -4.14 -12.66
N GLN A 498 17.41 -5.42 -12.99
CA GLN A 498 18.49 -6.44 -13.01
C GLN A 498 19.37 -6.47 -14.29
N ASN A 499 19.03 -5.75 -15.37
CA ASN A 499 19.55 -6.03 -16.72
C ASN A 499 20.58 -5.02 -17.27
N PHE A 500 21.30 -4.28 -16.43
CA PHE A 500 22.08 -3.13 -16.91
C PHE A 500 23.58 -3.29 -16.67
N VAL A 501 24.28 -3.86 -17.66
CA VAL A 501 25.75 -3.92 -17.73
C VAL A 501 26.35 -2.66 -18.39
N ALA A 502 25.55 -1.90 -19.17
CA ALA A 502 25.96 -0.68 -19.87
C ALA A 502 25.15 0.55 -19.44
N THR A 503 25.75 1.75 -19.48
CA THR A 503 25.10 3.03 -19.12
C THR A 503 24.00 3.40 -20.12
N LEU A 504 23.04 4.21 -19.69
CA LEU A 504 21.95 4.70 -20.55
C LEU A 504 22.50 5.45 -21.78
N LEU A 505 23.46 6.35 -21.57
CA LEU A 505 24.09 7.10 -22.65
C LEU A 505 24.93 6.22 -23.58
N GLY A 506 25.65 5.22 -23.06
CA GLY A 506 26.40 4.29 -23.90
C GLY A 506 25.50 3.58 -24.92
N ARG A 507 24.29 3.18 -24.50
CA ARG A 507 23.29 2.60 -25.41
C ARG A 507 22.70 3.62 -26.39
N LEU A 508 22.33 4.82 -25.91
CA LEU A 508 21.81 5.87 -26.79
C LEU A 508 22.83 6.30 -27.86
N VAL A 509 24.11 6.39 -27.52
CA VAL A 509 25.17 6.72 -28.48
C VAL A 509 25.40 5.56 -29.45
N GLY A 510 25.32 4.31 -28.98
CA GLY A 510 25.39 3.12 -29.84
C GLY A 510 24.23 3.03 -30.84
N ASP A 511 23.02 3.43 -30.42
CA ASP A 511 21.80 3.41 -31.25
C ASP A 511 21.56 4.74 -32.00
N LEU A 512 22.54 5.65 -32.02
CA LEU A 512 22.40 6.96 -32.65
C LEU A 512 22.49 6.85 -34.18
N GLU A 513 21.35 7.04 -34.84
CA GLU A 513 21.25 7.16 -36.29
C GLU A 513 21.50 8.61 -36.71
N LEU A 514 22.52 8.85 -37.54
CA LEU A 514 22.85 10.16 -38.09
C LEU A 514 22.46 10.25 -39.58
N ARG A 515 21.93 11.41 -39.99
CA ARG A 515 21.68 11.75 -41.38
C ARG A 515 22.29 13.11 -41.71
N VAL A 516 23.05 13.17 -42.80
CA VAL A 516 23.72 14.37 -43.28
C VAL A 516 23.04 14.88 -44.55
N GLU A 517 22.66 16.15 -44.54
CA GLU A 517 22.11 16.85 -45.69
C GLU A 517 23.02 18.03 -46.04
N ALA A 518 23.64 18.02 -47.23
CA ALA A 518 24.35 19.18 -47.75
C ALA A 518 23.50 19.91 -48.80
N LEU A 519 23.52 21.24 -48.75
CA LEU A 519 22.88 22.13 -49.74
C LEU A 519 21.37 21.87 -49.98
N GLY A 520 20.69 21.19 -49.04
CA GLY A 520 19.29 20.78 -49.20
C GLY A 520 19.04 19.70 -50.27
N LEU A 521 20.10 19.12 -50.85
CA LEU A 521 20.04 18.15 -51.95
C LEU A 521 20.13 16.69 -51.48
N GLY A 522 20.22 16.45 -50.16
CA GLY A 522 20.35 15.09 -49.59
C GLY A 522 21.68 14.41 -49.91
N LEU A 523 22.65 15.11 -50.49
CA LEU A 523 24.02 14.63 -50.70
C LEU A 523 24.81 14.81 -49.40
N GLY A 524 25.31 13.72 -48.82
CA GLY A 524 26.11 13.80 -47.59
C GLY A 524 27.49 14.41 -47.84
N LEU A 525 28.01 15.21 -46.90
CA LEU A 525 29.44 15.54 -46.85
C LEU A 525 30.17 14.37 -46.18
N PRO A 526 31.04 13.63 -46.89
CA PRO A 526 31.74 12.48 -46.31
C PRO A 526 32.54 12.87 -45.05
N GLY A 527 32.35 12.14 -43.95
CA GLY A 527 33.11 12.31 -42.71
C GLY A 527 32.51 13.28 -41.69
N LEU A 528 31.47 14.05 -42.04
CA LEU A 528 30.80 14.94 -41.08
C LEU A 528 30.02 14.17 -40.01
N ASP A 529 29.44 13.03 -40.39
CA ASP A 529 28.81 12.05 -39.50
C ASP A 529 29.81 11.43 -38.50
N GLY A 530 31.00 11.04 -38.98
CA GLY A 530 32.11 10.56 -38.15
C GLY A 530 32.60 11.63 -37.17
N LEU A 531 32.65 12.88 -37.60
CA LEU A 531 33.05 14.00 -36.75
C LEU A 531 32.01 14.30 -35.66
N VAL A 532 30.71 14.31 -36.01
CA VAL A 532 29.62 14.53 -35.03
C VAL A 532 29.53 13.39 -34.02
N SER A 533 29.57 12.14 -34.48
CA SER A 533 29.59 10.96 -33.60
C SER A 533 30.81 10.95 -32.68
N GLY A 534 31.99 11.35 -33.18
CA GLY A 534 33.20 11.53 -32.38
C GLY A 534 33.06 12.60 -31.28
N VAL A 535 32.47 13.75 -31.59
CA VAL A 535 32.19 14.80 -30.58
C VAL A 535 31.23 14.29 -29.51
N ILE A 536 30.16 13.60 -29.89
CA ILE A 536 29.17 13.04 -28.95
C ILE A 536 29.81 11.94 -28.08
N ALA A 537 30.60 11.05 -28.69
CA ALA A 537 31.30 9.99 -27.97
C ALA A 537 32.31 10.54 -26.96
N ASN A 538 33.08 11.57 -27.33
CA ASN A 538 34.00 12.25 -26.41
C ASN A 538 33.28 12.96 -25.27
N ALA A 539 32.07 13.47 -25.52
CA ALA A 539 31.23 14.10 -24.51
C ALA A 539 30.42 13.10 -23.66
N ALA A 540 30.44 11.80 -23.97
CA ALA A 540 29.58 10.82 -23.29
C ALA A 540 29.84 10.77 -21.78
N THR A 541 31.11 10.80 -21.33
CA THR A 541 31.45 10.79 -19.91
C THR A 541 31.00 12.08 -19.18
N PRO A 542 31.32 13.30 -19.68
CA PRO A 542 30.77 14.54 -19.12
C PRO A 542 29.24 14.58 -19.10
N LEU A 543 28.58 14.11 -20.16
CA LEU A 543 27.12 14.05 -20.23
C LEU A 543 26.54 13.08 -19.19
N ASP A 544 27.18 11.92 -18.99
CA ASP A 544 26.79 10.96 -17.95
C ASP A 544 26.96 11.59 -16.56
N GLN A 545 28.01 12.38 -16.33
CA GLN A 545 28.20 13.11 -15.08
C GLN A 545 27.13 14.17 -14.85
N ILE A 546 26.75 14.94 -15.88
CA ILE A 546 25.64 15.91 -15.79
C ILE A 546 24.35 15.18 -15.46
N LEU A 547 24.03 14.15 -16.24
CA LEU A 547 22.78 13.42 -16.09
C LEU A 547 22.69 12.80 -14.69
N ASN A 548 23.74 12.12 -14.23
CA ASN A 548 23.79 11.55 -12.89
C ASN A 548 23.79 12.63 -11.79
N GLY A 549 24.41 13.79 -12.04
CA GLY A 549 24.37 14.94 -11.13
C GLY A 549 22.94 15.47 -10.98
N VAL A 550 22.29 15.79 -12.10
CA VAL A 550 20.91 16.28 -12.15
C VAL A 550 19.96 15.28 -11.52
N LEU A 551 19.97 14.03 -11.98
CA LEU A 551 19.10 12.98 -11.46
C LEU A 551 19.39 12.74 -9.97
N GLY A 552 20.66 12.73 -9.57
CA GLY A 552 21.07 12.62 -8.18
C GLY A 552 20.59 13.75 -7.27
N THR A 553 20.52 14.99 -7.78
CA THR A 553 19.93 16.14 -7.06
C THR A 553 18.41 16.13 -7.02
N LEU A 554 17.77 15.52 -8.01
CA LEU A 554 16.33 15.22 -8.00
C LEU A 554 16.00 13.98 -7.16
N GLY A 555 17.04 13.29 -6.68
CA GLY A 555 16.98 12.00 -5.99
C GLY A 555 16.59 10.83 -6.89
N ILE A 556 16.48 11.02 -8.20
CA ILE A 556 16.00 10.02 -9.14
C ILE A 556 17.16 9.07 -9.47
N GLY A 557 16.96 7.78 -9.27
CA GLY A 557 17.84 6.73 -9.79
C GLY A 557 17.27 6.14 -11.08
N LEU A 558 18.10 6.03 -12.13
CA LEU A 558 17.70 5.41 -13.39
C LEU A 558 17.43 3.91 -13.20
N GLY A 559 16.18 3.48 -13.43
CA GLY A 559 15.78 2.09 -13.20
C GLY A 559 15.91 1.67 -11.73
N GLN A 560 15.76 2.62 -10.80
CA GLN A 560 15.77 2.39 -9.37
C GLN A 560 14.52 2.95 -8.70
N ALA A 561 14.17 2.39 -7.55
CA ALA A 561 13.18 2.96 -6.64
C ALA A 561 13.62 2.76 -5.20
N ASP A 562 13.55 3.84 -4.41
CA ASP A 562 13.78 3.78 -2.98
C ASP A 562 12.46 3.56 -2.26
N SER A 563 12.44 2.61 -1.36
CA SER A 563 11.30 2.34 -0.50
C SER A 563 11.73 2.31 0.96
N TRP A 564 10.83 2.70 1.84
CA TRP A 564 11.07 2.65 3.28
C TRP A 564 9.75 2.51 4.05
N VAL A 565 9.88 2.01 5.27
CA VAL A 565 8.79 1.82 6.23
C VAL A 565 9.12 2.64 7.45
N THR A 566 8.19 3.48 7.92
CA THR A 566 8.43 4.39 9.05
C THR A 566 7.64 4.04 10.31
N GLY A 567 6.79 3.04 10.23
CA GLY A 567 6.09 2.50 11.37
C GLY A 567 5.40 1.20 11.06
N VAL A 568 5.21 0.42 12.12
CA VAL A 568 4.42 -0.80 12.10
C VAL A 568 3.56 -0.85 13.35
N ARG A 569 2.31 -1.26 13.18
CA ARG A 569 1.36 -1.52 14.25
C ARG A 569 0.83 -2.93 14.10
N CYS A 570 1.11 -3.74 15.10
CA CYS A 570 0.50 -5.05 15.25
C CYS A 570 -0.76 -4.87 16.10
N GLY A 571 -1.90 -4.59 15.45
CA GLY A 571 -3.18 -4.57 16.15
C GLY A 571 -3.52 -5.95 16.72
N GLY A 572 -4.50 -5.99 17.63
CA GLY A 572 -5.08 -7.25 18.09
C GLY A 572 -5.83 -7.97 16.95
N ALA A 573 -6.12 -9.25 17.16
CA ALA A 573 -7.07 -9.94 16.31
C ALA A 573 -8.47 -9.31 16.43
N VAL A 574 -9.18 -9.25 15.31
CA VAL A 574 -10.54 -8.71 15.23
C VAL A 574 -11.42 -9.74 14.53
N LEU A 575 -12.62 -9.95 15.07
CA LEU A 575 -13.64 -10.79 14.46
C LEU A 575 -14.25 -10.10 13.24
N VAL A 576 -14.46 -10.88 12.20
CA VAL A 576 -15.31 -10.49 11.06
C VAL A 576 -16.77 -10.69 11.48
N ARG A 577 -17.57 -9.64 11.39
CA ARG A 577 -19.01 -9.68 11.66
C ARG A 577 -19.84 -9.76 10.39
#